data_AF-A0AA38FRV2-F1
#
_entry.id   AF-A0AA38FRV2-F1
#
_cell.length_a   1.000
_cell.length_b   1.000
_cell.length_c   1.000
_cell.angle_alpha   90.00
_cell.angle_beta   90.00
_cell.angle_gamma   90.00
#
_symmetry.space_group_name_H-M   'P 1'
#
loop_
_entity.id
_entity.type
_entity.pdbx_description
1 polymer ?
#
loop_
_entity_poly.entity_id
_entity_poly.type
_entity_poly.pdbx_seq_one_letter_code
_entity_poly.pdbx_strand_id
1 'polypeptide(L)' 'EHIAKCVYANEVSFNVVRSPYWHEMVKSINEAHKGYKSPGYEKICTTLLDKQRKYVEISMQPIRDSWAKT' A
#
# COMPACT_ATOMS: atom_id res chain seq x y z
N GLU A 1 3.67 -10.00 -18.88
CA GLU A 1 4.56 -9.05 -19.60
C GLU A 1 4.50 -7.62 -19.05
N HIS A 2 3.32 -6.97 -18.99
CA HIS A 2 3.20 -5.56 -18.57
C HIS A 2 3.72 -5.24 -17.16
N ILE A 3 3.56 -6.15 -16.20
CA ILE A 3 4.08 -5.98 -14.83
C ILE A 3 5.60 -5.83 -14.84
N ALA A 4 6.30 -6.74 -15.51
CA ALA A 4 7.77 -6.71 -15.57
C ALA A 4 8.27 -5.42 -16.25
N LYS A 5 7.61 -4.97 -17.32
CA LYS A 5 7.92 -3.71 -18.00
C LYS A 5 7.71 -2.50 -17.08
N CYS A 6 6.61 -2.46 -16.32
CA CYS A 6 6.34 -1.39 -15.36
C CYS A 6 7.40 -1.34 -14.27
N VAL A 7 7.76 -2.48 -13.69
CA VAL A 7 8.79 -2.58 -12.64
C VAL A 7 10.15 -2.11 -13.17
N TYR A 8 10.57 -2.60 -14.33
CA TYR A 8 11.85 -2.22 -14.93
C TYR A 8 11.91 -0.74 -15.33
N ALA A 9 10.88 -0.22 -15.99
CA ALA A 9 10.87 1.16 -16.50
C ALA A 9 10.80 2.22 -15.40
N ASN A 10 10.32 1.87 -14.21
CA ASN A 10 10.23 2.77 -13.06
C ASN A 10 11.29 2.47 -11.98
N GLU A 11 12.31 1.66 -12.33
CA GLU A 11 13.41 1.30 -11.42
C GLU A 11 12.95 0.70 -10.08
N VAL A 12 11.78 0.05 -10.08
CA VAL A 12 11.26 -0.62 -8.91
C VAL A 12 12.04 -1.91 -8.72
N SER A 13 12.53 -2.16 -7.51
CA SER A 13 13.21 -3.43 -7.20
C SER A 13 12.28 -4.61 -7.47
N PHE A 14 12.75 -5.61 -8.24
CA PHE A 14 11.99 -6.84 -8.50
C PHE A 14 11.61 -7.59 -7.21
N ASN A 15 12.31 -7.35 -6.10
CA ASN A 15 11.96 -7.94 -4.81
C ASN A 15 10.59 -7.45 -4.29
N VAL A 16 10.04 -6.34 -4.83
CA VAL A 16 8.70 -5.85 -4.48
C VAL A 16 7.62 -6.91 -4.67
N VAL A 17 7.77 -7.80 -5.65
CA VAL A 17 6.76 -8.84 -5.95
C VAL A 17 6.65 -9.91 -4.86
N ARG A 18 7.62 -9.97 -3.95
CA ARG A 18 7.63 -10.87 -2.78
C ARG A 18 6.99 -10.23 -1.53
N SER A 19 6.66 -8.95 -1.60
CA SER A 19 6.03 -8.24 -0.50
C SER A 19 4.58 -8.73 -0.32
N PRO A 20 4.10 -9.00 0.91
CA PRO A 20 2.68 -9.29 1.14
C PRO A 20 1.78 -8.15 0.63
N TYR A 21 2.23 -6.90 0.74
CA TYR A 21 1.51 -5.73 0.25
C TYR A 21 1.35 -5.72 -1.29
N TRP A 22 2.31 -6.29 -2.02
CA TRP A 22 2.18 -6.46 -3.45
C TRP A 22 1.06 -7.44 -3.79
N HIS A 23 1.00 -8.57 -3.07
CA HIS A 23 -0.07 -9.56 -3.25
C HIS A 23 -1.44 -8.99 -2.90
N GLU A 24 -1.55 -8.25 -1.80
CA GLU A 24 -2.79 -7.55 -1.41
C GLU A 24 -3.23 -6.53 -2.47
N MET A 25 -2.30 -5.74 -3.01
CA MET A 25 -2.58 -4.78 -4.08
C MET A 25 -3.12 -5.48 -5.33
N VAL A 26 -2.42 -6.51 -5.82
CA VAL A 26 -2.83 -7.25 -7.02
C VAL A 26 -4.18 -7.92 -6.81
N LYS A 27 -4.42 -8.53 -5.65
CA LYS A 27 -5.71 -9.13 -5.29
C LYS A 27 -6.83 -8.10 -5.29
N SER A 28 -6.61 -6.95 -4.66
CA SER A 28 -7.59 -5.86 -4.59
C SER A 28 -7.97 -5.32 -5.98
N ILE A 29 -6.99 -5.24 -6.90
CA ILE A 29 -7.23 -4.83 -8.29
C ILE A 29 -8.01 -5.91 -9.04
N ASN A 30 -7.68 -7.19 -8.85
CA ASN A 30 -8.35 -8.30 -9.50
C ASN A 30 -9.82 -8.46 -9.05
N GLU A 31 -10.09 -8.18 -7.78
CA GLU A 31 -11.44 -8.22 -7.19
C GLU A 31 -12.24 -6.92 -7.43
N ALA A 32 -11.65 -5.92 -8.08
CA ALA A 32 -12.31 -4.66 -8.33
C ALA A 32 -13.45 -4.78 -9.36
N HIS A 33 -14.45 -3.90 -9.25
CA HIS A 33 -15.56 -3.86 -10.20
C HIS A 33 -15.10 -3.56 -11.63
N LYS A 34 -15.85 -4.06 -12.61
CA LYS A 34 -15.58 -3.78 -14.02
C LYS A 34 -15.59 -2.27 -14.27
N GLY A 35 -14.50 -1.76 -14.86
CA GLY A 35 -14.30 -0.32 -15.07
C GLY A 35 -13.53 0.38 -13.96
N TYR A 36 -12.97 -0.37 -12.99
CA TYR A 36 -12.03 0.17 -12.02
C TYR A 36 -10.90 0.97 -12.70
N LYS A 37 -10.64 2.16 -12.16
CA LYS A 37 -9.51 3.01 -12.57
C LYS A 37 -8.54 3.11 -11.41
N SER A 38 -7.26 2.92 -11.70
CA SER A 38 -6.20 3.13 -10.71
C SER A 38 -6.27 4.58 -10.17
N PRO A 39 -5.97 4.78 -8.87
CA PRO A 39 -5.85 6.13 -8.33
C PRO A 39 -4.73 6.90 -9.05
N GLY A 40 -4.92 8.21 -9.22
CA GLY A 40 -3.87 9.10 -9.72
C GLY A 40 -2.81 9.42 -8.66
N TYR A 41 -1.69 10.00 -9.10
CA TYR A 41 -0.52 10.34 -8.26
C TYR A 41 -0.91 11.12 -6.99
N GLU A 42 -1.64 12.23 -7.14
CA GLU A 42 -2.02 13.09 -6.03
C GLU A 42 -2.83 12.34 -4.96
N LYS A 43 -3.75 11.47 -5.38
CA LYS A 43 -4.58 10.69 -4.48
C LYS A 43 -3.79 9.64 -3.69
N ILE A 44 -2.74 9.07 -4.30
CA ILE A 44 -1.82 8.15 -3.64
C ILE A 44 -1.01 8.90 -2.58
N CYS A 45 -0.40 10.03 -2.94
CA CYS A 45 0.50 10.77 -2.06
C CYS A 45 -0.20 11.48 -0.90
N THR A 46 -1.47 11.86 -1.07
CA THR A 46 -2.24 12.56 -0.04
C THR A 46 -3.19 11.60 0.67
N THR A 47 -4.36 11.39 0.09
CA THR A 47 -5.50 10.75 0.76
C THR A 47 -5.21 9.32 1.19
N LEU A 48 -4.54 8.51 0.36
CA LEU A 48 -4.26 7.12 0.70
C LEU A 48 -3.10 7.00 1.71
N LEU A 49 -2.07 7.83 1.57
CA LEU A 49 -0.96 7.85 2.51
C LEU A 49 -1.38 8.34 3.90
N ASP A 50 -2.22 9.38 3.97
CA ASP A 50 -2.77 9.88 5.23
C ASP A 50 -3.63 8.82 5.94
N LYS A 51 -4.43 8.08 5.17
CA LYS A 51 -5.20 6.94 5.71
C LYS A 51 -4.28 5.86 6.27
N GLN A 52 -3.23 5.51 5.54
CA GLN A 52 -2.28 4.50 6.00
C GLN A 52 -1.52 4.95 7.24
N ARG A 53 -1.11 6.22 7.30
CA ARG A 53 -0.48 6.81 8.47
C ARG A 53 -1.40 6.73 9.69
N LYS A 54 -2.66 7.15 9.54
CA LYS A 54 -3.65 7.07 10.62
C LYS A 54 -3.89 5.64 11.08
N TYR A 55 -3.94 4.69 10.15
CA TYR A 55 -4.06 3.28 10.48
C TYR A 55 -2.89 2.81 11.34
N VAL A 56 -1.65 3.11 10.93
CA VAL A 56 -0.44 2.77 11.71
C VAL A 56 -0.46 3.44 13.08
N GLU A 57 -0.83 4.73 13.17
CA GLU A 57 -0.93 5.45 14.44
C GLU A 57 -1.90 4.76 15.40
N ILE A 58 -3.09 4.37 14.92
CA ILE A 58 -4.09 3.63 15.72
C ILE A 58 -3.55 2.27 16.15
N SER A 59 -2.94 1.50 15.23
CA SER A 59 -2.36 0.19 15.55
C SER A 59 -1.22 0.28 16.56
N MET A 60 -0.51 1.40 16.62
CA MET A 60 0.58 1.64 17.58
C MET A 60 0.09 2.15 18.94
N GLN A 61 -1.11 2.72 19.06
CA GLN A 61 -1.62 3.26 20.33
C GLN A 61 -1.55 2.26 21.49
N PRO A 62 -1.99 0.98 21.36
CA PRO A 62 -1.93 0.03 22.46
C PRO A 62 -0.50 -0.24 22.96
N ILE A 63 0.48 -0.20 22.06
CA ILE A 63 1.89 -0.37 22.40
C ILE A 63 2.37 0.84 23.21
N ARG A 64 2.05 2.06 22.75
CA ARG A 64 2.41 3.30 23.46
C ARG A 64 1.76 3.38 24.84
N ASP A 65 0.49 2.97 24.95
CA ASP A 65 -0.25 2.92 26.22
C ASP A 65 0.37 1.95 27.23
N SER A 66 1.00 0.86 26.75
CA SER A 66 1.70 -0.09 27.62
C SER A 66 3.00 0.48 28.19
N TRP A 67 3.67 1.37 27.46
CA TRP A 67 4.88 2.05 27.94
C TRP A 67 4.58 3.07 29.04
N ALA A 68 3.46 3.78 28.95
CA ALA A 68 3.05 4.77 29.95
C ALA A 68 2.63 4.15 31.31
N LYS A 69 2.45 2.83 31.35
CA LYS A 69 2.07 2.07 32.55
C LYS A 69 3.27 1.41 33.25
N THR A 70 4.49 1.65 32.75
CA THR A 70 5.76 1.22 33.36
C THR A 70 6.45 2.43 33.97
#